data_AF-A0A5P8JNL3-F1
#
_entry.id   AF-A0A5P8JNL3-F1
#
_cell.length_a   1.000
_cell.length_b   1.000
_cell.length_c   1.000
_cell.angle_alpha   90.00
_cell.angle_beta   90.00
_cell.angle_gamma   90.00
#
_symmetry.space_group_name_H-M   'P 1'
#
loop_
_entity.id
_entity.type
_entity.pdbx_description
1 polymer ?
#
loop_
_entity_poly.entity_id
_entity_poly.type
_entity_poly.pdbx_seq_one_letter_code
_entity_poly.pdbx_strand_id
1 'polypeptide(L)' 'MADTTVTSLRFKNDQYDKVKRLAEFNGVSVTMYMRQAVLERMEDEEDYKDAQANLAASHGETVSRSEILKRLGMDA' A
#
# COMPACT_ATOMS: atom_id res chain seq x y z
N MET A 1 -12.05 14.85 -18.39
CA MET A 1 -12.36 13.66 -17.55
C MET A 1 -11.11 12.80 -17.58
N ALA A 2 -10.66 12.23 -16.46
CA ALA A 2 -9.52 11.31 -16.50
C ALA A 2 -9.93 10.06 -17.28
N ASP A 3 -9.07 9.61 -18.19
CA ASP A 3 -9.32 8.38 -18.96
C ASP A 3 -9.34 7.19 -18.00
N THR A 4 -10.38 6.36 -18.09
CA THR A 4 -10.53 5.16 -17.26
C THR A 4 -10.51 3.91 -18.13
N THR A 5 -9.92 2.83 -17.61
CA THR A 5 -9.85 1.53 -18.28
C THR A 5 -10.68 0.51 -17.51
N VAL A 6 -11.43 -0.32 -18.23
CA VAL A 6 -12.16 -1.45 -17.64
C VAL A 6 -11.31 -2.71 -17.71
N THR A 7 -11.17 -3.39 -16.58
CA THR A 7 -10.45 -4.67 -16.49
C THR A 7 -11.41 -5.76 -16.04
N SER A 8 -11.36 -6.93 -16.69
CA SER A 8 -12.13 -8.12 -16.30
C SER A 8 -11.23 -9.15 -15.64
N LEU A 9 -11.62 -9.62 -14.45
CA LEU A 9 -10.92 -10.65 -13.69
C LEU A 9 -11.79 -11.91 -13.58
N ARG A 10 -11.15 -13.09 -13.66
CA ARG A 10 -11.82 -14.37 -13.46
C ARG A 10 -11.34 -15.02 -12.17
N PHE A 11 -12.28 -15.40 -11.32
CA PHE A 11 -12.05 -16.12 -10.08
C PHE A 11 -12.84 -17.42 -10.10
N LYS A 12 -12.34 -18.43 -9.39
CA LYS A 12 -13.21 -19.54 -8.96
C LYS A 12 -14.22 -19.01 -7.94
N ASN A 13 -15.38 -19.65 -7.84
CA ASN A 13 -16.44 -19.21 -6.93
C ASN A 13 -15.96 -19.11 -5.47
N ASP A 14 -15.18 -20.08 -5.00
CA ASP A 14 -14.64 -20.12 -3.64
C ASP A 14 -13.64 -18.98 -3.36
N GLN A 15 -12.87 -18.57 -4.38
CA GLN A 15 -11.98 -17.41 -4.29
C GLN A 15 -12.79 -16.12 -4.23
N TYR A 16 -13.79 -15.98 -5.10
CA TYR A 16 -14.63 -14.78 -5.13
C TYR A 16 -15.48 -14.63 -3.85
N ASP A 17 -15.91 -15.74 -3.24
CA ASP A 17 -16.59 -15.72 -1.94
C ASP A 17 -15.70 -15.18 -0.82
N LYS A 18 -14.39 -15.45 -0.85
CA LYS A 18 -13.44 -14.85 0.09
C LYS A 18 -13.33 -13.33 -0.13
N VAL A 19 -13.26 -12.90 -1.39
CA VAL A 19 -13.24 -11.45 -1.73
C VAL A 19 -14.50 -10.76 -1.24
N LYS A 20 -15.68 -11.36 -1.44
CA LYS A 20 -16.95 -10.82 -0.94
C LYS A 20 -16.96 -10.62 0.57
N ARG A 21 -16.54 -11.64 1.33
CA ARG A 21 -16.47 -11.56 2.80
C ARG A 21 -15.50 -10.48 3.28
N LEU A 22 -14.36 -10.32 2.61
CA LEU A 22 -13.39 -9.28 2.96
C LEU A 22 -13.92 -7.89 2.62
N ALA A 23 -14.58 -7.71 1.48
CA ALA A 23 -15.21 -6.45 1.13
C ALA A 23 -16.30 -6.06 2.15
N GLU A 24 -17.15 -7.01 2.54
CA GLU A 24 -18.17 -6.84 3.57
C GLU A 24 -17.56 -6.47 4.94
N PHE A 25 -16.51 -7.19 5.35
CA PHE A 25 -15.79 -6.91 6.59
C PHE A 25 -15.21 -5.47 6.62
N ASN A 26 -14.72 -4.98 5.48
CA ASN A 26 -14.19 -3.62 5.34
C ASN A 26 -15.28 -2.57 5.07
N GLY A 27 -16.56 -2.95 4.97
CA GLY A 27 -17.67 -2.03 4.72
C GLY A 27 -17.65 -1.39 3.34
N VAL A 28 -17.04 -2.03 2.34
CA VAL A 28 -16.89 -1.50 0.97
C VAL A 28 -17.48 -2.45 -0.08
N SER A 29 -17.71 -1.94 -1.30
CA SER A 29 -18.12 -2.80 -2.42
C SER A 29 -16.98 -3.73 -2.86
N VAL A 30 -17.32 -4.87 -3.46
CA VAL A 30 -16.33 -5.82 -3.98
C VAL A 30 -15.38 -5.17 -4.98
N THR A 31 -15.90 -4.31 -5.87
CA THR A 31 -15.09 -3.59 -6.85
C THR A 31 -14.14 -2.60 -6.19
N MET A 32 -14.59 -1.89 -5.15
CA MET A 32 -13.73 -0.98 -4.38
C MET A 32 -12.62 -1.75 -3.68
N TYR A 33 -12.98 -2.84 -3.00
CA TYR A 33 -12.02 -3.71 -2.32
C TYR A 33 -10.94 -4.24 -3.29
N MET A 34 -11.35 -4.77 -4.46
CA MET A 34 -10.39 -5.25 -5.46
C MET A 34 -9.51 -4.12 -6.01
N ARG A 35 -10.07 -2.93 -6.24
CA ARG A 35 -9.29 -1.77 -6.67
C ARG A 35 -8.26 -1.37 -5.62
N GLN A 36 -8.65 -1.28 -4.36
CA GLN A 36 -7.77 -0.95 -3.24
C GLN A 36 -6.65 -1.98 -3.12
N ALA A 37 -6.98 -3.28 -3.12
CA ALA A 37 -5.97 -4.34 -3.00
C ALA A 37 -4.90 -4.29 -4.10
N VAL A 38 -5.28 -3.89 -5.32
CA VAL A 38 -4.31 -3.72 -6.43
C VAL A 38 -3.43 -2.49 -6.20
N LEU A 39 -4.02 -1.36 -5.79
CA LEU A 39 -3.28 -0.11 -5.56
C LEU A 39 -2.34 -0.23 -4.36
N GLU A 40 -2.81 -0.77 -3.25
CA GLU A 40 -2.00 -1.03 -2.04
C GLU A 40 -0.81 -1.93 -2.38
N ARG A 41 -1.02 -2.97 -3.20
CA ARG A 41 0.07 -3.86 -3.63
C ARG A 41 1.11 -3.17 -4.52
N MET A 42 0.73 -2.12 -5.26
CA MET A 42 1.66 -1.29 -6.03
C MET A 42 2.43 -0.34 -5.10
N GLU A 43 1.74 0.32 -4.16
CA GLU A 43 2.33 1.19 -3.15
C GLU A 43 3.36 0.41 -2.31
N ASP A 44 3.04 -0.81 -1.87
CA ASP A 44 3.97 -1.67 -1.12
C ASP A 44 5.31 -1.92 -1.87
N GLU A 45 5.26 -2.06 -3.20
CA GLU A 45 6.47 -2.30 -4.02
C GLU A 45 7.27 -1.02 -4.25
N GLU A 46 6.59 0.12 -4.35
CA GLU A 46 7.23 1.43 -4.45
C GLU A 46 7.92 1.78 -3.12
N ASP A 47 7.20 1.63 -2.01
CA ASP A 47 7.72 1.84 -0.65
C ASP A 47 8.92 0.92 -0.35
N TYR A 48 8.86 -0.35 -0.78
CA TYR A 48 9.97 -1.28 -0.61
C TYR A 48 11.22 -0.85 -1.39
N LYS A 49 11.05 -0.34 -2.62
CA LYS A 49 12.17 0.17 -3.42
C LYS A 49 12.78 1.42 -2.80
N ASP A 50 11.94 2.35 -2.34
CA ASP A 50 12.38 3.57 -1.69
C ASP A 50 13.11 3.27 -0.38
N ALA A 51 12.63 2.30 0.41
CA ALA A 51 13.32 1.82 1.59
C ALA A 51 14.72 1.27 1.26
N GLN A 52 14.85 0.44 0.21
CA GLN A 52 16.15 -0.06 -0.22
C GLN A 52 17.09 1.05 -0.70
N ALA A 53 16.59 2.02 -1.47
CA ALA A 53 17.38 3.15 -1.94
C ALA A 53 17.89 4.00 -0.76
N ASN A 54 17.03 4.26 0.23
CA ASN A 54 17.39 5.00 1.43
C ASN A 54 18.44 4.27 2.27
N LEU A 55 18.32 2.94 2.42
CA LEU A 55 19.34 2.13 3.12
C LEU A 55 20.68 2.13 2.40
N ALA A 56 20.68 2.07 1.06
CA ALA A 56 21.92 2.14 0.28
C ALA A 56 22.57 3.52 0.40
N ALA A 57 21.77 4.59 0.32
CA ALA A 57 22.22 5.97 0.43
C ALA A 57 22.70 6.34 1.84
N SER A 58 22.22 5.66 2.88
CA SER A 58 22.68 5.92 4.24
C SER A 58 24.10 5.42 4.52
N HIS A 59 24.67 4.57 3.67
CA HIS A 59 25.98 3.95 3.90
C HIS A 59 26.11 3.25 5.28
N GLY A 60 25.00 2.77 5.84
CA GLY A 60 24.95 2.16 7.17
C GLY A 60 24.90 3.18 8.32
N GLU A 61 24.85 4.48 8.04
CA GLU A 61 24.64 5.51 9.04
C GLU A 61 23.18 5.50 9.51
N THR A 62 23.02 5.64 10.82
CA THR A 62 21.71 5.72 11.48
C THR A 62 21.65 6.97 12.33
N VAL A 63 20.47 7.57 12.42
CA VAL A 63 20.23 8.74 13.25
C VAL A 63 19.37 8.37 14.45
N SER A 64 19.63 9.02 15.58
CA SER A 64 18.87 8.77 16.80
C SER A 64 17.39 9.15 16.65
N ARG A 65 16.51 8.50 17.41
CA ARG A 65 15.08 8.85 17.45
C ARG A 65 14.86 10.34 17.75
N SER A 66 15.61 10.90 18.71
CA SER A 66 15.54 12.33 19.05
C SER A 66 15.88 13.23 17.88
N GLU A 67 16.88 12.85 17.09
CA GLU A 67 17.29 13.63 15.92
C GLU A 67 16.26 13.56 14.79
N ILE A 68 15.65 12.39 14.56
CA ILE A 68 14.54 12.25 13.61
C ILE A 68 13.33 13.08 14.03
N LEU A 69 12.94 13.05 15.31
CA LEU A 69 11.81 13.86 15.80
C LEU A 69 12.05 15.35 15.56
N LYS A 70 13.27 15.84 15.82
CA LYS A 70 13.65 17.22 15.52
C LYS A 70 13.57 17.55 14.02
N ARG A 71 14.04 16.65 13.15
CA ARG A 71 13.96 16.84 11.68
C ARG A 71 12.52 16.92 11.18
N LEU A 72 11.60 16.19 11.81
CA LEU A 72 10.18 16.14 11.46
C LEU A 72 9.33 17.23 12.15
N GLY A 73 9.93 18.08 13.00
CA GLY A 73 9.20 19.07 13.79
C GLY A 73 8.26 18.44 14.83
N MET A 74 8.65 17.29 15.37
CA MET A 74 7.91 16.50 16.35
C MET A 74 8.62 16.43 17.71
N ASP A 75 9.63 17.27 17.94
CA ASP A 75 10.24 17.47 19.24
C ASP A 75 9.35 18.37 20.11
N ALA A 76 8.89 17.83 21.24
CA ALA A 76 8.15 18.55 22.27
C ALA A 76 9.10 19.38 23.15
#